data_AF-A0A966B0Q4-F1
#
_entry.id   AF-A0A966B0Q4-F1
#
_cell.length_a   1.000
_cell.length_b   1.000
_cell.length_c   1.000
_cell.angle_alpha   90.00
_cell.angle_beta   90.00
_cell.angle_gamma   90.00
#
_symmetry.space_group_name_H-M   'P 1'
#
loop_
_entity.id
_entity.type
_entity.pdbx_description
1 polymer ?
#
loop_
_entity_poly.entity_id
_entity_poly.type
_entity_poly.pdbx_seq_one_letter_code
_entity_poly.pdbx_strand_id
1 'polypeptide(L)'
;MISLLVAASFIDIEHQIIPDGINRCGIIVGIISAFIFPNIVHEFMGMDKSPSQEFSSRIEAVGWSLAGIACGFVILYSVVIFGKILFGKKSLSSGEPVIWNIIEGKENPILIIGDNEIPFEDLFFVGTEKIVLDSTEIEINSKQYGADDLVVYYDRLVVGGENVIPINEWQTLKGISSKITYKREAMGLGDVKFIAMFGAFIGWKGVLFALFAASIIGTSINLPGKFLGKDTAFTRIPSGPYLAAGALFWLFCGSDLLQWYFNLLTIQIQ
;
A
#
# COMPACT_ATOMS: atom_id res chain seq x y z
N MET A 1 7.00 -18.35 0.64
CA MET A 1 7.31 -17.00 0.13
C MET A 1 7.07 -16.86 -1.37
N ILE A 2 7.81 -17.55 -2.25
CA ILE A 2 7.71 -17.38 -3.71
C ILE A 2 6.26 -17.54 -4.21
N SER A 3 5.56 -18.59 -3.80
CA SER A 3 4.15 -18.79 -4.16
C SER A 3 3.23 -17.62 -3.75
N LEU A 4 3.46 -17.02 -2.57
CA LEU A 4 2.70 -15.84 -2.12
C LEU A 4 3.02 -14.61 -2.96
N LEU A 5 4.29 -14.39 -3.31
CA LEU A 5 4.72 -13.29 -4.16
C LEU A 5 4.11 -13.39 -5.56
N VAL A 6 4.15 -14.59 -6.16
CA VAL A 6 3.55 -14.84 -7.47
C VAL A 6 2.05 -14.62 -7.41
N ALA A 7 1.35 -15.23 -6.45
CA ALA A 7 -0.10 -15.08 -6.31
C ALA A 7 -0.51 -13.61 -6.11
N ALA A 8 0.14 -12.89 -5.19
CA ALA A 8 -0.14 -11.48 -4.94
C ALA A 8 0.15 -10.60 -6.17
N SER A 9 1.24 -10.87 -6.91
CA SER A 9 1.59 -10.09 -8.10
C SER A 9 0.56 -10.25 -9.21
N PHE A 10 0.07 -11.48 -9.45
CA PHE A 10 -0.98 -11.70 -10.45
C PHE A 10 -2.30 -11.02 -10.05
N ILE A 11 -2.68 -11.12 -8.78
CA ILE A 11 -3.88 -10.46 -8.27
C ILE A 11 -3.74 -8.94 -8.38
N ASP A 12 -2.57 -8.37 -8.09
CA ASP A 12 -2.34 -6.93 -8.23
C ASP A 12 -2.33 -6.46 -9.69
N ILE A 13 -1.82 -7.28 -10.63
CA ILE A 13 -1.88 -6.97 -12.07
C ILE A 13 -3.32 -6.89 -12.57
N GLU A 14 -4.17 -7.83 -12.13
CA GLU A 14 -5.54 -7.96 -12.61
C GLU A 14 -6.51 -7.01 -11.90
N HIS A 15 -6.37 -6.88 -10.58
CA HIS A 15 -7.34 -6.19 -9.73
C HIS A 15 -6.78 -4.92 -9.06
N GLN A 16 -5.49 -4.62 -9.21
CA GLN A 16 -4.83 -3.45 -8.59
C GLN A 16 -4.99 -3.38 -7.07
N ILE A 17 -5.16 -4.54 -6.43
CA ILE A 17 -5.29 -4.72 -4.99
C ILE A 17 -4.45 -5.90 -4.53
N ILE A 18 -3.93 -5.80 -3.30
CA ILE A 18 -3.23 -6.91 -2.64
C ILE A 18 -4.10 -7.42 -1.49
N PRO A 19 -4.65 -8.64 -1.55
CA PRO A 19 -5.57 -9.15 -0.54
C PRO A 19 -4.97 -9.19 0.86
N ASP A 20 -5.71 -8.66 1.84
CA ASP A 20 -5.31 -8.66 3.24
C ASP A 20 -5.14 -10.06 3.84
N GLY A 21 -5.87 -11.05 3.31
CA GLY A 21 -5.68 -12.45 3.66
C GLY A 21 -4.27 -12.94 3.31
N ILE A 22 -3.75 -12.58 2.13
CA ILE A 22 -2.41 -12.98 1.70
C ILE A 22 -1.36 -12.29 2.57
N ASN A 23 -1.50 -10.98 2.82
CA ASN A 23 -0.56 -10.22 3.63
C ASN A 23 -0.46 -10.77 5.06
N ARG A 24 -1.60 -10.98 5.74
CA ARG A 24 -1.61 -11.48 7.13
C ARG A 24 -1.09 -12.91 7.21
N CYS A 25 -1.55 -13.81 6.35
CA CYS A 25 -1.06 -15.18 6.31
C CYS A 25 0.45 -15.21 6.01
N GLY A 26 0.92 -14.40 5.07
CA GLY A 26 2.33 -14.32 4.73
C GLY A 26 3.21 -13.82 5.86
N ILE A 27 2.79 -12.79 6.61
CA ILE A 27 3.51 -12.30 7.80
C ILE A 27 3.64 -13.42 8.84
N ILE A 28 2.54 -14.09 9.15
CA ILE A 28 2.52 -15.19 10.14
C ILE A 28 3.43 -16.33 9.69
N VAL A 29 3.32 -16.76 8.43
CA VAL A 29 4.17 -17.80 7.85
C VAL A 29 5.64 -17.37 7.84
N GLY A 30 5.93 -16.10 7.58
CA GLY A 30 7.29 -15.53 7.61
C GLY A 30 7.92 -15.67 9.00
N ILE A 31 7.22 -15.22 10.04
CA ILE A 31 7.69 -15.32 11.43
C ILE A 31 7.88 -16.79 11.85
N ILE A 32 6.91 -17.66 11.54
CA ILE A 32 7.02 -19.10 11.83
C ILE A 32 8.22 -19.70 11.08
N SER A 33 8.41 -19.33 9.81
CA SER A 33 9.54 -19.82 9.01
C SER A 33 10.88 -19.35 9.57
N ALA A 34 10.98 -18.13 10.11
CA ALA A 34 12.18 -17.63 10.78
C ALA A 34 12.53 -18.46 12.02
N PHE A 35 11.52 -18.89 12.78
CA PHE A 35 11.72 -19.74 13.95
C PHE A 35 12.12 -21.18 13.60
N ILE A 36 11.55 -21.75 12.53
CA ILE A 36 11.84 -23.13 12.09
C ILE A 36 13.18 -23.20 11.34
N PHE A 37 13.47 -22.21 10.51
CA PHE A 37 14.62 -22.17 9.61
C PHE A 37 15.46 -20.88 9.82
N PRO A 38 16.05 -20.68 11.01
CA PRO A 38 16.78 -19.45 11.34
C PRO A 38 17.97 -19.19 10.40
N ASN A 39 18.58 -20.26 9.88
CA ASN A 39 19.71 -20.18 8.95
C ASN A 39 19.40 -19.36 7.69
N ILE A 40 18.17 -19.45 7.16
CA ILE A 40 17.77 -18.72 5.95
C ILE A 40 17.75 -17.22 6.22
N VAL A 41 17.18 -16.82 7.37
CA VAL A 41 17.12 -15.41 7.77
C VAL A 41 18.52 -14.88 8.06
N HIS A 42 19.35 -15.66 8.74
CA HIS A 42 20.74 -15.27 9.05
C HIS A 42 21.58 -15.10 7.78
N GLU A 43 21.37 -15.95 6.78
CA GLU A 43 21.99 -15.83 5.46
C GLU A 43 21.58 -14.54 4.75
N PHE A 44 20.29 -14.21 4.70
CA PHE A 44 19.82 -12.92 4.16
C PHE A 44 20.33 -11.72 4.96
N MET A 45 20.61 -11.92 6.24
CA MET A 45 21.21 -10.91 7.11
C MET A 45 22.73 -10.82 6.97
N GLY A 46 23.37 -11.71 6.20
CA GLY A 46 24.82 -11.76 6.04
C GLY A 46 25.55 -12.04 7.35
N MET A 47 24.96 -12.86 8.22
CA MET A 47 25.54 -13.25 9.50
C MET A 47 26.29 -14.57 9.36
N ASP A 48 27.54 -14.59 9.83
CA ASP A 48 28.33 -15.82 9.89
C ASP A 48 27.63 -16.85 10.78
N LYS A 49 27.77 -18.13 10.41
CA LYS A 49 27.20 -19.27 11.14
C LYS A 49 27.87 -19.39 12.51
N SER A 50 27.43 -18.60 13.48
CA SER A 50 27.91 -18.70 14.86
C SER A 50 27.26 -19.92 15.52
N PRO A 51 28.03 -20.88 16.05
CA PRO A 51 27.53 -22.11 16.65
C PRO A 51 27.01 -21.87 18.08
N SER A 52 26.22 -20.81 18.26
CA SER A 52 25.60 -20.53 19.55
C SER A 52 24.27 -21.28 19.65
N GLN A 53 23.99 -21.79 20.86
CA GLN A 53 22.85 -22.64 21.24
C GLN A 53 21.63 -22.50 20.31
N GLU A 54 21.15 -23.61 19.74
CA GLU A 54 20.10 -23.65 18.71
C GLU A 54 18.87 -22.78 19.02
N PHE A 55 18.53 -22.62 20.30
CA PHE A 55 17.40 -21.79 20.72
C PHE A 55 17.66 -20.28 20.55
N SER A 56 18.85 -19.79 20.91
CA SER A 56 19.20 -18.37 20.79
C SER A 56 19.15 -17.89 19.35
N SER A 57 19.65 -18.73 18.43
CA SER A 57 19.63 -18.48 16.98
C SER A 57 18.21 -18.33 16.43
N ARG A 58 17.24 -19.12 16.92
CA ARG A 58 15.83 -19.02 16.49
C ARG A 58 15.16 -17.73 16.96
N ILE A 59 15.42 -17.32 18.20
CA ILE A 59 14.88 -16.08 18.74
C ILE A 59 15.47 -14.88 18.00
N GLU A 60 16.75 -14.91 17.69
CA GLU A 60 17.41 -13.88 16.88
C GLU A 60 16.80 -13.80 15.47
N ALA A 61 16.61 -14.93 14.78
CA ALA A 61 15.97 -14.95 13.47
C ALA A 61 14.54 -14.38 13.48
N VAL A 62 13.75 -14.70 14.50
CA VAL A 62 12.43 -14.07 14.71
C VAL A 62 12.58 -12.57 14.93
N GLY A 63 13.56 -12.12 15.71
CA GLY A 63 13.88 -10.71 15.89
C GLY A 63 14.17 -10.00 14.56
N TRP A 64 14.96 -10.62 13.68
CA TRP A 64 15.26 -10.08 12.35
C TRP A 64 14.05 -10.07 11.41
N SER A 65 13.18 -11.08 11.50
CA SER A 65 11.89 -11.13 10.80
C SER A 65 10.98 -9.97 11.22
N LEU A 66 10.84 -9.74 12.53
CA LEU A 66 10.06 -8.62 13.08
C LEU A 66 10.66 -7.27 12.70
N ALA A 67 11.99 -7.14 12.73
CA ALA A 67 12.69 -5.95 12.26
C ALA A 67 12.42 -5.70 10.76
N GLY A 68 12.37 -6.76 9.94
CA GLY A 68 12.00 -6.67 8.53
C GLY A 68 10.57 -6.18 8.31
N ILE A 69 9.60 -6.73 9.05
CA ILE A 69 8.19 -6.27 9.03
C ILE A 69 8.12 -4.79 9.38
N ALA A 70 8.72 -4.40 10.51
CA ALA A 70 8.70 -3.03 10.99
C ALA A 70 9.39 -2.07 10.01
N CYS A 71 10.57 -2.43 9.49
CA CYS A 71 11.30 -1.64 8.52
C CYS A 71 10.47 -1.42 7.24
N GLY A 72 9.90 -2.49 6.68
CA GLY A 72 9.07 -2.41 5.48
C GLY A 72 7.86 -1.51 5.67
N PHE A 73 7.13 -1.73 6.77
CA PHE A 73 5.96 -0.93 7.11
C PHE A 73 6.33 0.54 7.30
N VAL A 74 7.30 0.85 8.16
CA VAL A 74 7.68 2.23 8.51
C VAL A 74 8.20 3.00 7.30
N ILE A 75 9.09 2.42 6.50
CA ILE A 75 9.70 3.12 5.37
C ILE A 75 8.65 3.43 4.32
N LEU A 76 7.87 2.43 3.89
CA LEU A 76 6.92 2.65 2.81
C LEU A 76 5.74 3.51 3.25
N TYR A 77 5.28 3.36 4.49
CA TYR A 77 4.29 4.26 5.09
C TYR A 77 4.79 5.73 5.14
N SER A 78 6.08 5.94 5.46
CA SER A 78 6.68 7.28 5.44
C SER A 78 6.72 7.88 4.03
N VAL A 79 7.02 7.06 3.01
CA VAL A 79 6.97 7.48 1.61
C VAL A 79 5.55 7.90 1.21
N VAL A 80 4.53 7.18 1.68
CA VAL A 80 3.13 7.54 1.42
C VAL A 80 2.78 8.90 2.04
N ILE A 81 3.13 9.12 3.31
CA ILE A 81 2.89 10.40 3.98
C ILE A 81 3.56 11.54 3.21
N PHE A 82 4.83 11.36 2.84
CA PHE A 82 5.60 12.36 2.11
C PHE A 82 5.00 12.64 0.73
N GLY A 83 4.59 11.58 0.01
CA GLY A 83 3.89 11.69 -1.27
C GLY A 83 2.59 12.50 -1.13
N LYS A 84 1.81 12.28 -0.07
CA LYS A 84 0.59 13.05 0.20
C LYS A 84 0.86 14.54 0.44
N ILE A 85 1.97 14.87 1.09
CA ILE A 85 2.40 16.25 1.28
C ILE A 85 2.77 16.89 -0.06
N LEU A 86 3.42 16.13 -0.97
CA LEU A 86 3.88 16.63 -2.27
C LEU A 86 2.78 16.74 -3.34
N PHE A 87 1.87 15.77 -3.43
CA PHE A 87 0.95 15.65 -4.58
C PHE A 87 -0.37 16.42 -4.45
N GLY A 88 -0.65 17.03 -3.30
CA GLY A 88 -1.80 17.93 -3.11
C GLY A 88 -3.18 17.27 -3.25
N LYS A 89 -4.19 18.06 -3.64
CA LYS A 89 -5.59 17.63 -3.78
C LYS A 89 -5.95 17.39 -5.24
N LYS A 90 -6.84 16.43 -5.50
CA LYS A 90 -7.48 16.22 -6.79
C LYS A 90 -8.91 16.74 -6.72
N SER A 91 -9.31 17.52 -7.72
CA SER A 91 -10.68 18.02 -7.87
C SER A 91 -11.22 17.50 -9.19
N LEU A 92 -12.28 16.70 -9.14
CA LEU A 92 -13.09 16.39 -10.31
C LEU A 92 -14.04 17.58 -10.48
N SER A 93 -13.69 18.47 -11.40
CA SER A 93 -14.53 19.57 -11.86
C SER A 93 -14.85 19.30 -13.31
N SER A 94 -15.88 18.52 -13.58
CA SER A 94 -16.26 18.22 -14.95
C SER A 94 -17.37 19.13 -15.49
N GLY A 95 -17.71 20.24 -14.82
CA GLY A 95 -18.75 21.18 -15.27
C GLY A 95 -20.17 20.59 -15.39
N GLU A 96 -20.30 19.27 -15.33
CA GLU A 96 -21.52 18.49 -15.40
C GLU A 96 -21.80 17.88 -14.03
N PRO A 97 -23.08 17.79 -13.61
CA PRO A 97 -23.47 17.17 -12.36
C PRO A 97 -23.04 15.71 -12.35
N VAL A 98 -22.27 15.31 -11.33
CA VAL A 98 -21.80 13.94 -11.18
C VAL A 98 -22.64 13.22 -10.13
N ILE A 99 -23.25 12.11 -10.55
CA ILE A 99 -23.99 11.22 -9.66
C ILE A 99 -22.97 10.39 -8.89
N TRP A 100 -23.12 10.37 -7.58
CA TRP A 100 -22.32 9.53 -6.70
C TRP A 100 -23.22 8.69 -5.79
N ASN A 101 -22.71 7.53 -5.43
CA ASN A 101 -23.35 6.59 -4.53
C ASN A 101 -22.29 5.95 -3.64
N ILE A 102 -22.55 5.85 -2.34
CA ILE A 102 -21.70 5.09 -1.43
C ILE A 102 -22.45 3.81 -1.08
N ILE A 103 -21.94 2.67 -1.56
CA ILE A 103 -22.53 1.36 -1.28
C ILE A 103 -21.93 0.85 0.03
N GLU A 104 -22.80 0.53 0.97
CA GLU A 104 -22.44 -0.06 2.23
C GLU A 104 -22.27 -1.58 2.11
N GLY A 105 -21.03 -2.04 2.23
CA GLY A 105 -20.71 -3.42 2.58
C GLY A 105 -20.07 -3.42 3.95
N LYS A 106 -20.50 -4.31 4.85
CA LYS A 106 -20.14 -4.40 6.29
C LYS A 106 -18.65 -4.29 6.67
N GLU A 107 -17.72 -4.32 5.71
CA GLU A 107 -16.28 -4.26 5.98
C GLU A 107 -15.49 -3.29 5.08
N ASN A 108 -16.04 -2.82 3.95
CA ASN A 108 -15.32 -1.95 3.00
C ASN A 108 -16.28 -1.08 2.17
N PRO A 109 -16.56 0.17 2.57
CA PRO A 109 -17.39 1.08 1.79
C PRO A 109 -16.72 1.44 0.46
N ILE A 110 -17.53 1.57 -0.60
CA ILE A 110 -17.05 1.96 -1.93
C ILE A 110 -17.78 3.23 -2.34
N LEU A 111 -17.01 4.25 -2.72
CA LEU A 111 -17.51 5.48 -3.35
C LEU A 111 -17.57 5.27 -4.86
N ILE A 112 -18.77 5.29 -5.41
CA ILE A 112 -19.01 5.20 -6.85
C ILE A 112 -19.25 6.60 -7.38
N ILE A 113 -18.49 7.01 -8.40
CA ILE A 113 -18.59 8.32 -9.07
C ILE A 113 -18.75 8.05 -10.58
N GLY A 114 -19.95 8.22 -11.11
CA GLY A 114 -20.27 7.76 -12.47
C GLY A 114 -20.03 6.24 -12.59
N ASP A 115 -19.15 5.84 -13.51
CA ASP A 115 -18.74 4.43 -13.70
C ASP A 115 -17.49 4.04 -12.88
N ASN A 116 -16.90 4.97 -12.11
CA ASN A 116 -15.68 4.70 -11.36
C ASN A 116 -16.00 4.25 -9.93
N GLU A 117 -15.60 3.05 -9.57
CA GLU A 117 -15.66 2.53 -8.20
C GLU A 117 -14.34 2.82 -7.48
N ILE A 118 -14.39 3.51 -6.34
CA ILE A 118 -13.23 3.88 -5.55
C ILE A 118 -13.41 3.36 -4.11
N PRO A 119 -12.64 2.36 -3.67
CA PRO A 119 -12.68 1.87 -2.29
C PRO A 119 -12.32 2.96 -1.29
N PHE A 120 -12.96 2.96 -0.10
CA PHE A 120 -12.64 3.93 0.95
C PHE A 120 -11.21 3.80 1.47
N GLU A 121 -10.62 2.60 1.44
CA GLU A 121 -9.22 2.40 1.81
C GLU A 121 -8.25 3.23 0.95
N ASP A 122 -8.60 3.43 -0.33
CA ASP A 122 -7.85 4.28 -1.28
C ASP A 122 -8.18 5.78 -1.15
N LEU A 123 -9.15 6.15 -0.30
CA LEU A 123 -9.54 7.55 -0.07
C LEU A 123 -9.12 8.04 1.32
N PHE A 124 -9.10 7.14 2.31
CA PHE A 124 -8.93 7.41 3.73
C PHE A 124 -7.80 6.61 4.36
N PHE A 125 -6.68 6.46 3.67
CA PHE A 125 -5.54 5.64 4.11
C PHE A 125 -4.95 6.03 5.48
N VAL A 126 -4.92 7.32 5.86
CA VAL A 126 -4.44 7.76 7.20
C VAL A 126 -5.62 7.90 8.19
N GLY A 127 -6.85 7.92 7.69
CA GLY A 127 -8.07 8.18 8.46
C GLY A 127 -8.29 9.65 8.81
N THR A 128 -7.43 10.56 8.35
CA THR A 128 -7.57 12.02 8.55
C THR A 128 -7.98 12.76 7.28
N GLU A 129 -8.08 12.03 6.18
CA GLU A 129 -8.58 12.53 4.91
C GLU A 129 -10.06 12.88 5.01
N LYS A 130 -10.47 13.81 4.15
CA LYS A 130 -11.85 14.18 3.97
C LYS A 130 -12.13 14.36 2.50
N ILE A 131 -13.31 13.94 2.08
CA ILE A 131 -13.84 14.18 0.75
C ILE A 131 -14.86 15.30 0.91
N VAL A 132 -14.75 16.33 0.08
CA VAL A 132 -15.70 17.44 0.05
C VAL A 132 -16.51 17.30 -1.23
N LEU A 133 -17.82 17.16 -1.07
CA LEU A 133 -18.81 17.01 -2.11
C LEU A 133 -19.67 18.27 -2.11
N ASP A 134 -19.55 19.09 -3.16
CA ASP A 134 -20.38 20.27 -3.36
C ASP A 134 -21.71 19.79 -3.95
N SER A 135 -22.59 19.30 -3.09
CA SER A 135 -23.78 18.53 -3.46
C SER A 135 -24.98 19.43 -3.72
N THR A 136 -25.63 19.23 -4.87
CA THR A 136 -26.89 19.88 -5.22
C THR A 136 -28.09 19.14 -4.62
N GLU A 137 -27.99 17.82 -4.51
CA GLU A 137 -29.01 16.95 -3.90
C GLU A 137 -28.30 15.85 -3.12
N ILE A 138 -28.75 15.60 -1.89
CA ILE A 138 -28.21 14.56 -1.02
C ILE A 138 -29.37 13.74 -0.46
N GLU A 139 -29.30 12.42 -0.60
CA GLU A 139 -30.20 11.47 0.03
C GLU A 139 -29.38 10.56 0.96
N ILE A 140 -29.68 10.61 2.26
CA ILE A 140 -29.07 9.76 3.29
C ILE A 140 -30.19 9.01 3.99
N ASN A 141 -30.18 7.69 3.95
CA ASN A 141 -31.17 6.83 4.60
C ASN A 141 -32.61 7.21 4.24
N SER A 142 -32.87 7.47 2.95
CA SER A 142 -34.16 7.93 2.43
C SER A 142 -34.64 9.31 2.96
N LYS A 143 -33.79 10.04 3.69
CA LYS A 143 -34.02 11.43 4.06
C LYS A 143 -33.28 12.34 3.09
N GLN A 144 -34.02 13.25 2.46
CA GLN A 144 -33.43 14.25 1.59
C GLN A 144 -32.89 15.43 2.39
N TYR A 145 -31.70 15.87 2.00
CA TYR A 145 -31.06 17.10 2.43
C TYR A 145 -30.96 18.04 1.23
N GLY A 146 -31.05 19.35 1.49
CA GLY A 146 -30.95 20.36 0.43
C GLY A 146 -29.53 20.48 -0.15
N ALA A 147 -29.35 21.42 -1.07
CA ALA A 147 -28.04 21.74 -1.61
C ALA A 147 -27.13 22.28 -0.50
N ASP A 148 -26.09 21.53 -0.16
CA ASP A 148 -25.15 21.86 0.89
C ASP A 148 -23.82 21.10 0.72
N ASP A 149 -22.79 21.54 1.43
CA ASP A 149 -21.49 20.89 1.43
C ASP A 149 -21.57 19.59 2.25
N LEU A 150 -21.38 18.45 1.59
CA LEU A 150 -21.24 17.16 2.24
C LEU A 150 -19.75 16.83 2.41
N VAL A 151 -19.32 16.71 3.65
CA VAL A 151 -17.95 16.29 3.98
C VAL A 151 -17.97 14.85 4.48
N VAL A 152 -17.34 13.96 3.72
CA VAL A 152 -17.20 12.54 4.07
C VAL A 152 -15.86 12.34 4.77
N TYR A 153 -15.90 11.83 5.98
CA TYR A 153 -14.76 11.25 6.70
C TYR A 153 -14.87 9.73 6.70
N TYR A 154 -13.83 9.04 7.14
CA TYR A 154 -13.84 7.58 7.25
C TYR A 154 -14.92 7.05 8.19
N ASP A 155 -15.19 7.76 9.30
CA ASP A 155 -16.05 7.33 10.40
C ASP A 155 -17.38 8.10 10.50
N ARG A 156 -17.55 9.18 9.72
CA ARG A 156 -18.70 10.09 9.82
C ARG A 156 -18.90 10.94 8.57
N LEU A 157 -20.13 11.41 8.40
CA LEU A 157 -20.51 12.42 7.42
C LEU A 157 -20.80 13.72 8.15
N VAL A 158 -20.53 14.84 7.51
CA VAL A 158 -20.93 16.16 7.99
C VAL A 158 -21.67 16.86 6.86
N VAL A 159 -22.96 17.13 7.05
CA VAL A 159 -23.82 17.86 6.11
C VAL A 159 -23.95 19.30 6.60
N GLY A 160 -23.59 20.28 5.77
CA GLY A 160 -23.76 21.70 6.08
C GLY A 160 -22.94 22.21 7.27
N GLY A 161 -21.88 21.49 7.63
CA GLY A 161 -20.99 21.84 8.75
C GLY A 161 -21.58 21.60 10.16
N GLU A 162 -22.88 21.34 10.29
CA GLU A 162 -23.55 21.18 11.60
C GLU A 162 -24.05 19.76 11.86
N ASN A 163 -24.56 19.08 10.83
CA ASN A 163 -25.21 17.79 11.00
C ASN A 163 -24.21 16.64 10.82
N VAL A 164 -23.79 16.03 11.92
CA VAL A 164 -22.81 14.92 11.94
C VAL A 164 -23.53 13.58 12.02
N ILE A 165 -23.31 12.71 11.04
CA ILE A 165 -23.93 11.37 10.95
C ILE A 165 -22.83 10.31 11.04
N PRO A 166 -22.77 9.49 12.10
CA PRO A 166 -21.75 8.46 12.27
C PRO A 166 -21.91 7.30 11.29
N ILE A 167 -20.82 6.59 10.99
CA ILE A 167 -20.80 5.46 10.04
C ILE A 167 -21.78 4.34 10.38
N ASN A 168 -22.08 4.14 11.66
CA ASN A 168 -23.02 3.10 12.12
C ASN A 168 -24.46 3.33 11.66
N GLU A 169 -24.79 4.55 11.25
CA GLU A 169 -26.11 4.94 10.78
C GLU A 169 -26.17 4.98 9.25
N TRP A 170 -25.09 4.70 8.53
CA TRP A 170 -25.14 4.67 7.08
C TRP A 170 -25.98 3.46 6.64
N GLN A 171 -26.74 3.61 5.55
CA GLN A 171 -27.48 2.53 4.90
C GLN A 171 -27.47 2.74 3.39
N THR A 172 -27.95 3.91 2.97
CA THR A 172 -27.94 4.33 1.57
C THR A 172 -27.54 5.79 1.49
N LEU A 173 -26.54 6.07 0.66
CA LEU A 173 -25.94 7.39 0.52
C LEU A 173 -25.83 7.70 -0.97
N LYS A 174 -26.69 8.59 -1.46
CA LYS A 174 -26.72 8.97 -2.87
C LYS A 174 -26.81 10.47 -3.01
N GLY A 175 -26.27 10.99 -4.09
CA GLY A 175 -26.44 12.39 -4.38
C GLY A 175 -25.88 12.80 -5.72
N ILE A 176 -26.08 14.08 -6.00
CA ILE A 176 -25.55 14.74 -7.20
C ILE A 176 -24.64 15.84 -6.69
N SER A 177 -23.41 15.86 -7.18
CA SER A 177 -22.43 16.90 -6.85
C SER A 177 -21.92 17.60 -8.09
N SER A 178 -21.82 18.91 -8.00
CA SER A 178 -21.21 19.75 -9.04
C SER A 178 -19.68 19.60 -9.05
N LYS A 179 -19.10 19.32 -7.88
CA LYS A 179 -17.66 19.17 -7.69
C LYS A 179 -17.37 18.18 -6.57
N ILE A 180 -16.36 17.35 -6.79
CA ILE A 180 -15.87 16.38 -5.83
C ILE A 180 -14.37 16.62 -5.62
N THR A 181 -13.99 16.93 -4.38
CA THR A 181 -12.59 17.19 -4.00
C THR A 181 -12.12 16.17 -2.97
N TYR A 182 -11.05 15.44 -3.29
CA TYR A 182 -10.40 14.50 -2.38
C TYR A 182 -8.88 14.65 -2.43
N LYS A 183 -8.18 14.20 -1.37
CA LYS A 183 -6.71 14.20 -1.36
C LYS A 183 -6.21 13.12 -2.32
N ARG A 184 -5.16 13.44 -3.08
CA ARG A 184 -4.59 12.49 -4.02
C ARG A 184 -3.73 11.46 -3.29
N GLU A 185 -3.89 10.20 -3.64
CA GLU A 185 -3.01 9.14 -3.13
C GLU A 185 -1.77 8.97 -4.00
N ALA A 186 -0.65 8.71 -3.33
CA ALA A 186 0.64 8.44 -3.95
C ALA A 186 0.85 6.93 -4.18
N MET A 187 0.36 6.10 -3.26
CA MET A 187 0.61 4.66 -3.20
C MET A 187 -0.41 4.00 -2.23
N GLY A 188 -0.83 2.77 -2.51
CA GLY A 188 -1.90 2.09 -1.76
C GLY A 188 -1.41 1.35 -0.50
N LEU A 189 -2.30 1.15 0.47
CA LEU A 189 -1.96 0.46 1.74
C LEU A 189 -1.59 -1.00 1.52
N GLY A 190 -2.15 -1.62 0.48
CA GLY A 190 -1.79 -2.96 0.04
C GLY A 190 -0.28 -3.13 -0.13
N ASP A 191 0.40 -2.15 -0.73
CA ASP A 191 1.84 -2.20 -0.97
C ASP A 191 2.65 -2.13 0.32
N VAL A 192 2.23 -1.31 1.28
CA VAL A 192 2.84 -1.18 2.62
C VAL A 192 2.72 -2.49 3.39
N LYS A 193 1.52 -3.11 3.38
CA LYS A 193 1.30 -4.42 3.99
C LYS A 193 2.09 -5.51 3.26
N PHE A 194 2.21 -5.41 1.94
CA PHE A 194 2.92 -6.39 1.12
C PHE A 194 4.42 -6.37 1.36
N ILE A 195 5.04 -5.19 1.48
CA ILE A 195 6.45 -5.10 1.85
C ILE A 195 6.73 -5.57 3.26
N ALA A 196 5.84 -5.26 4.21
CA ALA A 196 5.93 -5.79 5.56
C ALA A 196 5.87 -7.33 5.54
N MET A 197 4.99 -7.90 4.70
CA MET A 197 4.85 -9.35 4.51
C MET A 197 6.15 -10.01 4.03
N PHE A 198 6.75 -9.56 2.93
CA PHE A 198 8.00 -10.20 2.50
C PHE A 198 9.20 -9.82 3.38
N GLY A 199 9.16 -8.67 4.05
CA GLY A 199 10.12 -8.30 5.10
C GLY A 199 10.18 -9.30 6.24
N ALA A 200 9.06 -9.98 6.55
CA ALA A 200 9.03 -11.09 7.50
C ALA A 200 9.92 -12.27 7.07
N PHE A 201 10.15 -12.46 5.76
CA PHE A 201 10.96 -13.55 5.23
C PHE A 201 12.42 -13.14 4.99
N ILE A 202 12.65 -11.95 4.42
CA ILE A 202 13.97 -11.54 3.92
C ILE A 202 14.72 -10.57 4.85
N GLY A 203 14.09 -10.19 5.97
CA GLY A 203 14.67 -9.24 6.93
C GLY A 203 14.75 -7.81 6.40
N TRP A 204 15.25 -6.90 7.24
CA TRP A 204 15.27 -5.47 6.92
C TRP A 204 16.26 -5.10 5.80
N LYS A 205 17.37 -5.83 5.65
CA LYS A 205 18.32 -5.61 4.55
C LYS A 205 17.66 -5.89 3.20
N GLY A 206 16.94 -7.01 3.11
CA GLY A 206 16.19 -7.37 1.91
C GLY A 206 15.06 -6.40 1.59
N VAL A 207 14.38 -5.86 2.61
CA VAL A 207 13.37 -4.79 2.43
C VAL A 207 13.95 -3.57 1.75
N LEU A 208 15.08 -3.06 2.25
CA LEU A 208 15.74 -1.88 1.68
C LEU A 208 16.14 -2.12 0.22
N PHE A 209 16.73 -3.28 -0.06
CA PHE A 209 17.10 -3.65 -1.40
C PHE A 209 15.87 -3.78 -2.32
N ALA A 210 14.83 -4.47 -1.88
CA ALA A 210 13.63 -4.70 -2.67
C ALA A 210 12.94 -3.39 -3.04
N LEU A 211 12.86 -2.41 -2.12
CA LEU A 211 12.35 -1.07 -2.40
C LEU A 211 13.16 -0.37 -3.50
N PHE A 212 14.48 -0.39 -3.36
CA PHE A 212 15.38 0.24 -4.31
C PHE A 212 15.27 -0.41 -5.70
N ALA A 213 15.33 -1.75 -5.75
CA ALA A 213 15.18 -2.50 -6.98
C ALA A 213 13.81 -2.27 -7.63
N ALA A 214 12.73 -2.28 -6.85
CA ALA A 214 11.39 -1.99 -7.33
C ALA A 214 11.26 -0.59 -7.95
N SER A 215 11.89 0.42 -7.32
CA SER A 215 11.92 1.78 -7.85
C SER A 215 12.64 1.86 -9.20
N ILE A 216 13.78 1.17 -9.35
CA ILE A 216 14.52 1.09 -10.62
C ILE A 216 13.69 0.37 -11.68
N ILE A 217 13.14 -0.80 -11.37
CA ILE A 217 12.35 -1.61 -12.31
C ILE A 217 11.11 -0.83 -12.76
N GLY A 218 10.36 -0.29 -11.81
CA GLY A 218 9.16 0.51 -12.09
C GLY A 218 9.46 1.74 -12.92
N THR A 219 10.54 2.47 -12.61
CA THR A 219 10.94 3.64 -13.41
C THR A 219 11.38 3.22 -14.81
N SER A 220 12.19 2.18 -14.94
CA SER A 220 12.72 1.73 -16.24
C SER A 220 11.61 1.26 -17.19
N ILE A 221 10.55 0.63 -16.67
CA ILE A 221 9.43 0.12 -17.47
C ILE A 221 8.45 1.23 -17.82
N ASN A 222 8.10 2.10 -16.87
CA ASN A 222 7.01 3.07 -17.05
C ASN A 222 7.48 4.42 -17.63
N LEU A 223 8.74 4.81 -17.41
CA LEU A 223 9.25 6.08 -17.89
C LEU A 223 9.28 6.19 -19.43
N PRO A 224 9.68 5.16 -20.19
CA PRO A 224 9.65 5.20 -21.66
C PRO A 224 8.23 5.41 -22.22
N GLY A 225 7.22 4.70 -21.71
CA GLY A 225 5.82 4.85 -22.17
C GLY A 225 5.30 6.29 -22.04
N LYS A 226 5.71 6.96 -20.96
CA LYS A 226 5.39 8.36 -20.68
C LYS A 226 6.07 9.34 -21.64
N PHE A 227 7.32 9.07 -22.05
CA PHE A 227 8.03 9.89 -23.03
C PHE A 227 7.54 9.69 -24.47
N LEU A 228 7.07 8.50 -24.82
CA LEU A 228 6.53 8.21 -26.15
C LEU A 228 5.07 8.69 -26.35
N GLY A 229 4.49 9.38 -25.36
CA GLY A 229 3.15 9.97 -25.46
C GLY A 229 2.01 8.96 -25.60
N LYS A 230 2.28 7.67 -25.35
CA LYS A 230 1.28 6.59 -25.43
C LYS A 230 0.46 6.46 -24.16
N ASP A 231 0.95 7.00 -23.04
CA ASP A 231 0.26 6.97 -21.76
C ASP A 231 -0.33 8.34 -21.43
N THR A 232 -1.64 8.36 -21.17
CA THR A 232 -2.23 9.43 -20.37
C THR A 232 -1.56 9.37 -19.00
N ALA A 233 -1.00 10.48 -18.54
CA ALA A 233 -0.01 10.55 -17.47
C ALA A 233 -0.48 10.11 -16.06
N PHE A 234 -1.59 9.38 -15.93
CA PHE A 234 -2.34 9.20 -14.69
C PHE A 234 -3.09 7.86 -14.55
N THR A 235 -2.82 6.84 -15.37
CA THR A 235 -3.28 5.47 -15.09
C THR A 235 -2.61 4.94 -13.80
N ARG A 236 -3.39 4.28 -12.94
CA ARG A 236 -2.87 3.63 -11.72
C ARG A 236 -1.92 2.52 -12.15
N ILE A 237 -0.65 2.63 -11.78
CA ILE A 237 0.36 1.61 -12.07
C ILE A 237 0.43 0.67 -10.86
N PRO A 238 0.17 -0.64 -11.01
CA PRO A 238 0.27 -1.60 -9.92
C PRO A 238 1.74 -1.72 -9.49
N SER A 239 2.03 -1.40 -8.23
CA SER A 239 3.39 -1.37 -7.71
C SER A 239 3.84 -2.71 -7.09
N GLY A 240 2.88 -3.58 -6.76
CA GLY A 240 3.08 -4.91 -6.20
C GLY A 240 4.01 -5.79 -7.04
N PRO A 241 3.85 -5.92 -8.37
CA PRO A 241 4.74 -6.71 -9.21
C PRO A 241 6.20 -6.26 -9.16
N TYR A 242 6.45 -4.94 -9.08
CA TYR A 242 7.82 -4.42 -9.00
C TYR A 242 8.45 -4.69 -7.64
N LEU A 243 7.66 -4.54 -6.56
CA LEU A 243 8.07 -4.92 -5.21
C LEU A 243 8.38 -6.42 -5.11
N ALA A 244 7.52 -7.27 -5.67
CA ALA A 244 7.72 -8.70 -5.73
C ALA A 244 8.95 -9.09 -6.55
N ALA A 245 9.20 -8.44 -7.69
CA ALA A 245 10.39 -8.66 -8.50
C ALA A 245 11.67 -8.29 -7.73
N GLY A 246 11.69 -7.15 -7.02
CA GLY A 246 12.80 -6.77 -6.15
C GLY A 246 13.06 -7.77 -5.03
N ALA A 247 12.00 -8.26 -4.39
CA ALA A 247 12.10 -9.29 -3.35
C ALA A 247 12.57 -10.65 -3.89
N LEU A 248 12.12 -11.06 -5.08
CA LEU A 248 12.61 -12.27 -5.75
C LEU A 248 14.08 -12.14 -6.13
N PHE A 249 14.49 -10.99 -6.65
CA PHE A 249 15.90 -10.74 -6.97
C PHE A 249 16.77 -10.85 -5.72
N TRP A 250 16.32 -10.29 -4.59
CA TRP A 250 17.00 -10.46 -3.32
C TRP A 250 17.08 -11.92 -2.88
N LEU A 251 16.00 -12.69 -3.03
CA LEU A 251 15.98 -14.09 -2.64
C LEU A 251 17.05 -14.92 -3.36
N PHE A 252 17.31 -14.63 -4.64
CA PHE A 252 18.25 -15.42 -5.45
C PHE A 252 19.68 -14.85 -5.47
N CYS A 253 19.86 -13.54 -5.31
CA CYS A 253 21.15 -12.89 -5.50
C CYS A 253 21.57 -11.99 -4.31
N GLY A 254 20.75 -11.86 -3.27
CA GLY A 254 20.95 -10.87 -2.20
C GLY A 254 22.18 -11.14 -1.33
N SER A 255 22.41 -12.39 -0.96
CA SER A 255 23.57 -12.80 -0.14
C SER A 255 24.89 -12.56 -0.88
N ASP A 256 24.98 -13.02 -2.13
CA ASP A 256 26.15 -12.82 -2.99
C ASP A 256 26.44 -11.33 -3.25
N LEU A 257 25.39 -10.54 -3.45
CA LEU A 257 25.50 -9.11 -3.75
C LEU A 257 25.93 -8.31 -2.52
N LEU A 258 25.41 -8.64 -1.32
CA LEU A 258 25.89 -8.06 -0.06
C LEU A 258 27.36 -8.39 0.17
N GLN A 259 27.75 -9.65 -0.03
CA GLN A 259 29.15 -10.08 0.15
C GLN A 259 30.07 -9.36 -0.84
N TRP A 260 29.67 -9.26 -2.11
CA TRP A 260 30.40 -8.49 -3.12
C TRP A 260 30.55 -7.01 -2.71
N TYR A 261 29.48 -6.38 -2.24
CA TYR A 261 29.50 -4.97 -1.81
C TYR A 261 30.41 -4.74 -0.60
N PHE A 262 30.34 -5.59 0.42
CA PHE A 262 31.23 -5.47 1.59
C PHE A 262 32.69 -5.75 1.24
N ASN A 263 32.96 -6.71 0.34
CA ASN A 263 34.31 -6.95 -0.15
C ASN A 263 34.86 -5.72 -0.89
N LEU A 264 34.05 -5.07 -1.72
CA LEU A 264 34.44 -3.84 -2.41
C LEU A 264 34.79 -2.72 -1.43
N LEU A 265 33.96 -2.51 -0.39
CA LEU A 265 34.22 -1.51 0.65
C LEU A 265 35.49 -1.83 1.45
N THR A 266 35.72 -3.11 1.76
CA THR A 266 36.88 -3.54 2.55
C THR A 266 38.19 -3.35 1.78
N ILE A 267 38.19 -3.60 0.46
CA ILE A 267 39.36 -3.39 -0.42
C ILE A 267 39.74 -1.90 -0.53
N GLN A 268 38.80 -0.97 -0.37
CA GLN A 268 39.07 0.47 -0.44
C GLN A 268 39.65 1.06 0.86
N ILE A 269 39.69 0.29 1.95
CA ILE A 269 40.13 0.75 3.28
C ILE A 269 41.55 0.24 3.64
N GLN A 270 42.17 -0.58 2.78
CA GLN A 270 43.58 -0.99 2.89
C GLN A 270 44.48 -0.16 1.98
#